data_AF-A0A6M8VVC2-F1
#
_entry.id   AF-A0A6M8VVC2-F1
#
_cell.length_a   1.000
_cell.length_b   1.000
_cell.length_c   1.000
_cell.angle_alpha   90.00
_cell.angle_beta   90.00
_cell.angle_gamma   90.00
#
_symmetry.space_group_name_H-M   'P 1'
#
loop_
_entity.id
_entity.type
_entity.pdbx_description
1 polymer ?
#
loop_
_entity_poly.entity_id
_entity_poly.type
_entity_poly.pdbx_seq_one_letter_code
_entity_poly.pdbx_strand_id
1 'polypeptide(L)' 'MFSRPDLGGRDASKVCLARTILHCRARGFTLLDTQMWSEHLATFGCEEMAAAEYQKLLEQHRDDVCEWGALTSMPSSS' A
#
# COMPACT_ATOMS: atom_id res chain seq x y z
N MET A 1 7.73 0.41 7.81
CA MET A 1 8.68 0.05 6.74
C MET A 1 10.02 0.70 7.06
N PHE A 2 11.15 0.04 6.85
CA PHE A 2 12.49 0.58 7.17
C PHE A 2 13.40 0.49 5.95
N SER A 3 14.39 1.39 5.86
CA SER A 3 15.46 1.33 4.88
C SER A 3 16.80 1.48 5.58
N ARG A 4 17.86 1.01 4.93
CA ARG A 4 19.25 1.17 5.37
C ARG A 4 20.01 2.01 4.34
N PRO A 5 19.95 3.34 4.43
CA PRO A 5 20.59 4.22 3.44
C PRO A 5 22.10 4.04 3.40
N ASP A 6 22.71 3.68 4.53
CA ASP A 6 24.14 3.37 4.71
C ASP A 6 24.62 2.20 3.83
N LEU A 7 23.71 1.29 3.46
CA LEU A 7 23.99 0.19 2.54
C LEU A 7 23.48 0.43 1.12
N GLY A 8 23.25 1.69 0.73
CA GLY A 8 22.69 2.02 -0.59
C GLY A 8 21.18 1.87 -0.69
N GLY A 9 20.47 1.66 0.43
CA GLY A 9 19.02 1.49 0.47
C GLY A 9 18.20 2.80 0.43
N ARG A 10 18.71 3.88 -0.17
CA ARG A 10 18.12 5.23 -0.11
C ARG A 10 16.65 5.28 -0.55
N ASP A 11 16.24 4.41 -1.47
CA ASP A 11 14.87 4.30 -1.98
C ASP A 11 14.22 2.92 -1.73
N ALA A 12 14.82 2.07 -0.88
CA ALA A 12 14.34 0.72 -0.66
C ALA A 12 12.91 0.68 -0.05
N SER A 13 12.61 1.60 0.86
CA SER A 13 11.26 1.72 1.44
C SER A 13 10.21 2.14 0.42
N LYS A 14 10.57 3.00 -0.55
CA LYS A 14 9.69 3.44 -1.63
C LYS A 14 9.34 2.29 -2.57
N VAL A 15 10.35 1.54 -2.98
CA VAL A 15 10.17 0.36 -3.85
C VAL A 15 9.33 -0.69 -3.14
N CYS A 16 9.59 -0.93 -1.85
CA CYS A 16 8.80 -1.84 -1.02
C CYS A 16 7.33 -1.40 -0.97
N LEU A 17 7.05 -0.12 -0.69
CA LEU A 17 5.69 0.41 -0.64
C LEU A 17 4.96 0.32 -1.99
N ALA A 18 5.61 0.76 -3.07
CA ALA A 18 5.04 0.66 -4.42
C ALA A 18 4.72 -0.80 -4.79
N ARG A 19 5.60 -1.74 -4.44
CA ARG A 19 5.38 -3.17 -4.70
C ARG A 19 4.22 -3.73 -3.88
N THR A 20 4.10 -3.34 -2.61
CA THR A 20 2.97 -3.70 -1.75
C THR A 20 1.65 -3.18 -2.33
N ILE A 21 1.60 -1.92 -2.75
CA ILE A 21 0.39 -1.32 -3.36
C ILE A 21 -0.03 -2.10 -4.61
N LEU A 22 0.91 -2.38 -5.52
CA LEU A 22 0.64 -3.14 -6.74
C LEU A 22 0.13 -4.55 -6.42
N HIS A 23 0.70 -5.20 -5.41
CA HIS A 23 0.29 -6.53 -4.98
C HIS A 23 -1.13 -6.52 -4.39
N CYS A 24 -1.42 -5.57 -3.50
CA CYS A 24 -2.74 -5.38 -2.91
C CYS A 24 -3.81 -5.15 -3.98
N ARG A 25 -3.55 -4.24 -4.94
CA ARG A 25 -4.48 -3.97 -6.06
C ARG A 25 -4.72 -5.20 -6.93
N ALA A 26 -3.66 -5.95 -7.26
CA ALA A 26 -3.78 -7.16 -8.07
C ALA A 26 -4.59 -8.28 -7.37
N ARG A 27 -4.77 -8.20 -6.06
CA ARG A 27 -5.48 -9.19 -5.25
C ARG A 27 -6.84 -8.74 -4.73
N GLY A 28 -7.27 -7.53 -5.09
CA GLY A 28 -8.57 -7.01 -4.69
C GLY A 28 -8.63 -6.45 -3.27
N PHE A 29 -7.50 -6.17 -2.63
CA PHE A 29 -7.50 -5.44 -1.36
C PHE A 29 -8.04 -4.03 -1.57
N THR A 30 -9.07 -3.66 -0.81
CA THR A 30 -9.75 -2.37 -0.94
C THR A 30 -9.04 -1.24 -0.20
N LEU A 31 -8.50 -1.51 1.00
CA LEU A 31 -7.89 -0.51 1.86
C LEU A 31 -6.44 -0.88 2.20
N LEU A 32 -5.56 0.12 2.14
CA LEU A 32 -4.20 0.08 2.70
C LEU A 32 -4.00 1.33 3.56
N ASP A 33 -4.03 1.14 4.88
CA ASP A 33 -3.91 2.22 5.86
C ASP A 33 -2.45 2.46 6.26
N THR A 34 -2.03 3.72 6.30
CA THR A 34 -0.68 4.15 6.70
C THR A 34 -0.63 4.79 8.08
N GLN A 35 -1.75 4.87 8.81
CA GLN A 35 -1.95 5.48 10.14
C GLN A 35 -1.69 7.00 10.23
N MET A 36 -0.74 7.51 9.45
CA MET A 36 -0.41 8.92 9.33
C MET A 36 -0.24 9.28 7.85
N TRP A 37 -0.70 10.48 7.50
CA TRP A 37 -0.46 11.07 6.20
C TRP A 37 0.90 11.80 6.18
N SER A 38 1.55 11.80 5.03
CA SER A 38 2.69 12.68 4.76
C SER A 38 2.76 13.00 3.27
N GLU A 39 3.39 14.11 2.90
CA GLU A 39 3.61 14.47 1.49
C GLU A 39 4.32 13.35 0.71
N HIS A 40 5.24 12.64 1.37
CA HIS A 40 5.90 11.49 0.77
C HIS A 40 4.91 10.37 0.39
N LEU A 41 3.96 10.05 1.26
CA LEU A 41 2.94 9.02 1.01
C LEU A 41 1.92 9.47 -0.04
N ALA A 42 1.61 10.77 -0.09
CA ALA A 42 0.71 11.32 -1.10
C ALA A 42 1.22 11.07 -2.53
N THR A 43 2.54 11.08 -2.74
CA THR A 43 3.13 10.73 -4.06
C THR A 43 2.86 9.29 -4.50
N PHE A 44 2.49 8.40 -3.57
CA PHE A 44 2.07 7.02 -3.85
C PHE A 44 0.54 6.85 -3.92
N GLY A 45 -0.23 7.94 -3.88
CA GLY A 45 -1.69 7.92 -3.91
C GLY A 45 -2.34 7.72 -2.53
N CYS A 46 -1.62 7.99 -1.43
CA CYS A 46 -2.23 8.05 -0.10
C CYS A 46 -3.06 9.33 0.04
N GLU A 47 -4.33 9.17 0.42
CA GLU A 47 -5.27 10.26 0.64
C GLU A 47 -5.61 10.36 2.13
N GLU A 48 -5.80 11.59 2.62
CA GLU A 48 -6.34 11.83 3.96
C GLU A 48 -7.88 11.78 3.90
N MET A 49 -8.51 11.19 4.91
CA MET A 49 -9.98 11.08 4.99
C MET A 49 -10.45 11.31 6.42
N ALA A 50 -11.70 11.75 6.59
CA ALA A 50 -12.26 11.90 7.92
C ALA A 50 -12.39 10.54 8.61
N ALA A 51 -12.13 10.48 9.92
CA ALA A 51 -12.17 9.23 10.67
C ALA A 51 -13.54 8.50 10.54
N ALA A 52 -14.64 9.25 10.46
CA ALA A 52 -15.98 8.67 10.27
C ALA A 52 -16.18 8.04 8.88
N GLU A 53 -15.51 8.55 7.85
CA GLU A 53 -15.55 7.99 6.49
C GLU A 53 -14.68 6.73 6.42
N TYR A 54 -13.49 6.79 7.02
CA TYR A 54 -12.60 5.63 7.18
C TYR A 54 -13.30 4.48 7.88
N GLN A 55 -13.97 4.74 9.02
CA GLN A 55 -14.67 3.69 9.77
C GLN A 55 -15.77 3.03 8.94
N LYS A 56 -16.54 3.80 8.17
CA LYS A 56 -17.56 3.24 7.26
C LYS A 56 -16.95 2.34 6.19
N LEU A 57 -15.86 2.79 5.55
CA LEU A 57 -15.15 1.99 4.55
C LEU A 57 -14.56 0.72 5.16
N LEU A 58 -13.99 0.83 6.36
CA LEU A 58 -13.45 -0.32 7.08
C LEU A 58 -14.55 -1.33 7.41
N GLU A 59 -15.68 -0.88 7.97
CA GLU A 59 -16.83 -1.75 8.26
C GLU A 59 -17.37 -2.46 7.02
N GLN A 60 -17.36 -1.79 5.86
CA GLN A 60 -17.81 -2.38 4.59
C GLN A 60 -16.90 -3.47 4.06
N HIS A 61 -15.58 -3.35 4.27
CA HIS A 61 -14.58 -4.17 3.60
C HIS A 61 -13.76 -5.08 4.53
N ARG A 62 -13.92 -4.98 5.85
CA ARG A 62 -13.13 -5.77 6.81
C ARG A 62 -13.31 -7.28 6.67
N ASP A 63 -14.47 -7.70 6.15
CA ASP A 63 -14.87 -9.10 6.02
C ASP A 63 -14.63 -9.62 4.58
N ASP A 64 -14.09 -8.78 3.69
CA ASP A 64 -13.72 -9.18 2.33
C ASP A 64 -12.61 -10.23 2.36
N VAL A 65 -12.84 -11.34 1.67
CA VAL A 65 -11.84 -12.42 1.56
C VAL A 65 -10.84 -12.06 0.46
N CYS A 66 -9.63 -11.70 0.87
CA CYS A 66 -8.49 -11.49 -0.02
C CYS A 66 -7.32 -12.40 0.38
N GLU A 67 -6.86 -13.25 -0.54
CA GLU A 67 -5.68 -14.06 -0.29
C GLU A 67 -4.38 -13.30 -0.56
N TRP A 68 -3.46 -13.33 0.40
CA TRP A 68 -2.14 -12.73 0.22
C TRP A 68 -1.29 -13.41 -0.85
N GLY A 69 -1.35 -14.74 -0.97
CA GLY A 69 -0.74 -15.60 -2.01
C GLY A 69 0.71 -15.28 -2.45
N ALA A 70 1.14 -15.85 -3.58
CA ALA A 70 2.50 -15.62 -4.13
C ALA A 70 2.65 -14.21 -4.71
N LEU A 71 3.85 -13.62 -4.75
CA LEU A 71 4.03 -12.32 -5.38
C LEU A 71 3.69 -12.40 -6.87
N THR A 72 2.75 -11.57 -7.33
CA THR A 72 2.41 -11.48 -8.76
C THR A 72 3.65 -11.03 -9.52
N SER A 73 4.11 -11.78 -10.52
CA SER A 73 5.23 -11.35 -11.38
C SER A 73 4.96 -9.94 -11.90
N MET A 74 5.98 -9.09 -11.98
CA MET A 74 5.79 -7.76 -12.59
C MET A 74 5.22 -7.96 -14.00
N PRO A 75 4.17 -7.20 -14.39
CA PRO A 75 3.70 -7.24 -15.76
C PRO A 75 4.89 -6.90 -16.67
N SER A 76 5.18 -7.77 -17.64
CA SER A 76 6.14 -7.49 -18.70
C SER A 76 5.65 -6.24 -19.42
N SER A 77 6.39 -5.14 -19.31
CA SER A 77 6.15 -3.97 -20.15
C SER A 77 6.48 -4.36 -21.58
N SER A 78 5.45 -4.45 -22.44
CA SER A 78 5.60 -4.45 -23.89
C SER A 78 5.88 -3.05 -24.40
#